data_AF-B0SZH9-F1
#
_entry.id   AF-B0SZH9-F1
#
_cell.length_a   1.000
_cell.length_b   1.000
_cell.length_c   1.000
_cell.angle_alpha   90.00
_cell.angle_beta   90.00
_cell.angle_gamma   90.00
#
_symmetry.space_group_name_H-M   'P 1'
#
loop_
_entity.id
_entity.type
_entity.pdbx_description
1 polymer ?
#
loop_
_entity_poly.entity_id
_entity_poly.type
_entity_poly.pdbx_seq_one_letter_code
_entity_poly.pdbx_strand_id
1 'polypeptide(L)'
;MSMLKTLKLVAAKPAPADAKGRNREKLVRYLAEQKALVAAHLAGEPFNATRVVTRKDEAGNRTRVEAPRHVRRGWFTDASGGLFFTLRYGAKPLELAKGMTAISVEKLEALPAVIDTLTKAVEAGELDAVVTVAAVERQRNFKAKA
;
A
#
# COMPACT_ATOMS: atom_id res chain seq x y z
N MET A 1 -33.88 -15.04 -35.19
CA MET A 1 -32.50 -14.77 -35.66
C MET A 1 -31.61 -14.50 -34.45
N SER A 2 -30.34 -14.94 -34.47
CA SER A 2 -29.43 -14.80 -33.32
C SER A 2 -28.81 -13.40 -33.26
N MET A 3 -29.00 -12.70 -32.14
CA MET A 3 -28.47 -11.34 -31.91
C MET A 3 -26.93 -11.30 -31.87
N LEU A 4 -26.26 -12.43 -31.60
CA LEU A 4 -24.80 -12.50 -31.64
C LEU A 4 -24.23 -12.27 -33.06
N LYS A 5 -25.01 -12.54 -34.11
CA LYS A 5 -24.59 -12.37 -35.51
C LYS A 5 -24.54 -10.89 -35.95
N THR A 6 -25.13 -9.96 -35.19
CA THR A 6 -25.04 -8.52 -35.49
C THR A 6 -23.78 -7.88 -34.91
N LEU A 7 -23.02 -8.60 -34.09
CA LEU A 7 -21.78 -8.11 -33.48
C LEU A 7 -20.57 -8.54 -34.29
N LYS A 8 -19.61 -7.64 -34.46
CA LYS A 8 -18.31 -7.94 -35.07
C LYS A 8 -17.41 -8.62 -34.03
N LEU A 9 -17.35 -9.94 -34.09
CA LEU A 9 -16.49 -10.74 -33.21
C LEU A 9 -15.04 -10.66 -33.70
N VAL A 10 -14.12 -10.30 -32.80
CA VAL A 10 -12.68 -10.21 -33.07
C VAL A 10 -11.89 -10.91 -31.96
N ALA A 11 -10.77 -11.52 -32.32
CA ALA A 11 -9.83 -12.04 -31.35
C ALA A 11 -9.02 -10.87 -30.76
N ALA A 12 -9.29 -10.51 -29.50
CA ALA A 12 -8.55 -9.49 -28.76
C ALA A 12 -8.04 -10.06 -27.44
N LYS A 13 -6.80 -9.71 -27.07
CA LYS A 13 -6.22 -9.97 -25.73
C LYS A 13 -5.95 -8.63 -25.04
N PRO A 14 -6.36 -8.43 -23.78
CA PRO A 14 -5.97 -7.26 -23.02
C PRO A 14 -4.45 -7.13 -22.94
N ALA A 15 -3.94 -5.90 -22.96
CA ALA A 15 -2.53 -5.66 -22.71
C ALA A 15 -2.13 -6.21 -21.33
N PRO A 16 -0.92 -6.78 -21.18
CA PRO A 16 -0.44 -7.24 -19.88
C PRO A 16 -0.38 -6.06 -18.92
N ALA A 17 -0.95 -6.25 -17.72
CA ALA A 17 -1.01 -5.20 -16.73
C ALA A 17 0.39 -4.83 -16.22
N ASP A 18 0.75 -3.54 -16.27
CA ASP A 18 2.03 -3.04 -15.76
C ASP A 18 2.19 -3.38 -14.27
N ALA A 19 3.07 -4.33 -13.98
CA ALA A 19 3.34 -4.76 -12.61
C ALA A 19 4.10 -3.68 -11.83
N LYS A 20 5.01 -2.95 -12.49
CA LYS A 20 5.82 -1.91 -11.85
C LYS A 20 4.96 -0.70 -11.50
N GLY A 21 4.15 -0.21 -12.43
CA GLY A 21 3.19 0.86 -12.18
C GLY A 21 2.24 0.54 -11.01
N ARG A 22 1.65 -0.66 -11.00
CA ARG A 22 0.79 -1.11 -9.87
C ARG A 22 1.53 -1.21 -8.55
N ASN A 23 2.82 -1.54 -8.57
CA ASN A 23 3.66 -1.62 -7.38
C ASN A 23 3.98 -0.23 -6.84
N ARG A 24 4.32 0.72 -7.72
CA ARG A 24 4.53 2.13 -7.36
C ARG A 24 3.28 2.74 -6.76
N GLU A 25 2.12 2.56 -7.40
CA GLU A 25 0.83 3.07 -6.93
C GLU A 25 0.51 2.58 -5.50
N LYS A 26 0.77 1.30 -5.19
CA LYS A 26 0.60 0.75 -3.84
C LYS A 26 1.49 1.43 -2.81
N LEU A 27 2.76 1.70 -3.15
CA LEU A 27 3.69 2.37 -2.26
C LEU A 27 3.32 3.85 -2.06
N VAL A 28 2.99 4.56 -3.13
CA VAL A 28 2.53 5.96 -3.04
C VAL A 28 1.28 6.06 -2.16
N ARG A 29 0.31 5.16 -2.33
CA ARG A 29 -0.88 5.10 -1.47
C ARG A 29 -0.53 4.83 -0.01
N TYR A 30 0.40 3.91 0.26
CA TYR A 30 0.89 3.65 1.61
C TYR A 30 1.55 4.89 2.22
N LEU A 31 2.44 5.54 1.48
CA LEU A 31 3.17 6.74 1.91
C LEU A 31 2.20 7.92 2.18
N ALA A 32 1.24 8.16 1.30
CA ALA A 32 0.20 9.18 1.50
C ALA A 32 -0.62 8.93 2.77
N GLU A 33 -1.01 7.68 3.03
CA GLU A 33 -1.70 7.30 4.25
C GLU A 33 -0.82 7.47 5.50
N GLN A 34 0.46 7.13 5.44
CA GLN A 34 1.38 7.39 6.56
C GLN A 34 1.54 8.88 6.81
N LYS A 35 1.63 9.72 5.77
CA LYS A 35 1.71 11.17 5.90
C LYS A 35 0.48 11.74 6.61
N ALA A 36 -0.71 11.28 6.21
CA ALA A 36 -1.96 11.70 6.85
C ALA A 36 -2.06 11.20 8.31
N LEU A 37 -1.59 9.98 8.59
CA LEU A 37 -1.53 9.43 9.95
C LEU A 37 -0.58 10.24 10.85
N VAL A 38 0.58 10.68 10.32
CA VAL A 38 1.50 11.55 11.05
C VAL A 38 0.86 12.90 11.34
N ALA A 39 0.22 13.52 10.35
CA ALA A 39 -0.44 14.81 10.52
C ALA A 39 -1.53 14.75 11.61
N ALA A 40 -2.40 13.75 11.58
CA ALA A 40 -3.41 13.54 12.62
C ALA A 40 -2.78 13.32 14.00
N HIS A 41 -1.70 12.54 14.07
CA HIS A 41 -1.01 12.29 15.32
C HIS A 41 -0.38 13.56 15.92
N LEU A 42 0.26 14.39 15.09
CA LEU A 42 0.83 15.68 15.51
C LEU A 42 -0.25 16.67 15.95
N ALA A 43 -1.44 16.62 15.34
CA ALA A 43 -2.60 17.42 15.75
C ALA A 43 -3.29 16.89 17.03
N GLY A 44 -2.92 15.71 17.53
CA GLY A 44 -3.61 15.07 18.65
C GLY A 44 -4.99 14.50 18.28
N GLU A 45 -5.25 14.30 16.99
CA GLU A 45 -6.54 13.84 16.47
C GLU A 45 -6.53 12.35 16.09
N PRO A 46 -7.69 11.65 16.20
CA PRO A 46 -7.80 10.27 15.74
C PRO A 46 -7.76 10.19 14.20
N PHE A 47 -6.93 9.29 13.67
CA PHE A 47 -6.93 8.99 12.24
C PHE A 47 -7.95 7.90 11.89
N ASN A 48 -9.04 8.30 11.23
CA ASN A 48 -10.14 7.41 10.86
C ASN A 48 -9.99 6.91 9.42
N ALA A 49 -9.40 5.73 9.24
CA ALA A 49 -9.35 5.08 7.93
C ALA A 49 -10.51 4.08 7.76
N THR A 50 -11.06 4.00 6.56
CA THR A 50 -12.06 3.00 6.19
C THR A 50 -11.54 2.01 5.16
N ARG A 51 -12.21 0.87 5.05
CA ARG A 51 -12.11 -0.07 3.92
C ARG A 51 -13.49 -0.52 3.51
N VAL A 52 -13.66 -0.76 2.21
CA VAL A 52 -14.86 -1.40 1.70
C VAL A 52 -14.80 -2.89 2.00
N VAL A 53 -15.83 -3.41 2.67
CA VAL A 53 -16.02 -4.84 2.93
C VAL A 53 -17.38 -5.28 2.38
N THR A 54 -17.45 -6.53 1.94
CA THR A 54 -18.74 -7.14 1.60
C THR A 54 -19.35 -7.77 2.84
N ARG A 55 -20.56 -7.36 3.20
CA ARG A 55 -21.35 -7.97 4.28
C ARG A 55 -22.65 -8.54 3.71
N LYS A 56 -23.19 -9.53 4.41
CA LYS A 56 -24.51 -10.09 4.12
C LYS A 56 -25.52 -9.28 4.94
N ASP A 57 -26.58 -8.79 4.29
CA ASP A 57 -27.69 -8.14 4.97
C ASP A 57 -28.66 -9.18 5.57
N GLU A 58 -29.67 -8.72 6.31
CA GLU A 58 -30.68 -9.57 6.95
C GLU A 58 -31.50 -10.39 5.92
N ALA A 59 -31.67 -9.87 4.70
CA ALA A 59 -32.34 -10.55 3.60
C ALA A 59 -31.43 -11.55 2.85
N GLY A 60 -30.15 -11.58 3.20
CA GLY A 60 -29.16 -12.49 2.66
C GLY A 60 -28.40 -12.01 1.42
N ASN A 61 -28.60 -10.76 0.99
CA ASN A 61 -27.88 -10.16 -0.13
C ASN A 61 -26.49 -9.66 0.30
N ARG A 62 -25.55 -9.66 -0.64
CA ARG A 62 -24.18 -9.18 -0.41
C ARG A 62 -24.09 -7.70 -0.76
N THR A 63 -23.92 -6.84 0.24
CA THR A 63 -23.76 -5.39 0.06
C THR A 63 -22.32 -4.95 0.35
N ARG A 64 -21.86 -3.91 -0.35
CA ARG A 64 -20.56 -3.27 -0.09
C ARG A 64 -20.79 -2.14 0.91
N VAL A 65 -20.12 -2.21 2.06
CA VAL A 65 -20.21 -1.21 3.13
C VAL A 65 -18.83 -0.74 3.53
N GLU A 66 -18.72 0.52 3.96
CA GLU A 66 -17.51 1.03 4.59
C GLU A 66 -17.40 0.52 6.03
N ALA A 67 -16.23 0.02 6.38
CA ALA A 67 -15.92 -0.40 7.74
C ALA A 67 -14.62 0.25 8.19
N PRO A 68 -14.51 0.63 9.47
CA PRO A 68 -13.27 1.19 10.01
C PRO A 68 -12.13 0.17 9.87
N ARG A 69 -10.93 0.67 9.61
CA ARG A 69 -9.70 -0.10 9.64
C ARG A 69 -8.63 0.60 10.45
N HIS A 70 -7.84 -0.21 11.13
CA HIS A 70 -6.62 0.29 11.75
C HIS A 70 -5.53 0.52 10.70
N VAL A 71 -4.85 1.66 10.80
CA VAL A 71 -3.63 1.94 10.04
C VAL A 71 -2.45 1.79 10.96
N ARG A 72 -1.62 0.78 10.66
CA ARG A 72 -0.39 0.54 11.40
C ARG A 72 0.56 1.73 11.20
N ARG A 73 1.08 2.27 12.29
CA ARG A 73 2.16 3.26 12.25
C ARG A 73 3.38 2.67 11.53
N GLY A 74 3.89 3.42 10.56
CA GLY A 74 5.10 3.12 9.81
C GLY A 74 6.37 3.52 10.57
N TRP A 75 6.23 4.33 11.63
CA TRP A 75 7.32 4.78 12.48
C TRP A 75 7.28 4.14 13.87
N PHE A 76 8.43 4.16 14.53
CA PHE A 76 8.62 3.67 15.89
C PHE A 76 9.83 4.36 16.53
N THR A 77 9.85 4.39 17.86
CA THR A 77 11.03 4.76 18.64
C THR A 77 11.72 3.49 19.14
N ASP A 78 13.04 3.46 19.13
CA ASP A 78 13.80 2.36 19.71
C ASP A 78 14.06 2.56 21.21
N ALA A 79 14.84 1.67 21.81
CA ALA A 79 15.22 1.76 23.22
C ALA A 79 16.17 2.94 23.54
N SER A 80 16.85 3.50 22.53
CA SER A 80 17.71 4.67 22.67
C SER A 80 16.96 5.99 22.53
N GLY A 81 15.67 5.94 22.17
CA GLY A 81 14.82 7.10 21.91
C GLY A 81 14.93 7.63 20.48
N GLY A 82 15.70 6.97 19.61
CA GLY A 82 15.79 7.31 18.19
C GLY A 82 14.47 7.02 17.47
N LEU A 83 14.04 7.94 16.60
CA LEU A 83 12.85 7.78 15.78
C LEU A 83 13.22 7.21 14.40
N PHE A 84 12.48 6.19 13.99
CA PHE A 84 12.71 5.49 12.72
C PHE A 84 11.43 5.33 11.92
N PHE A 85 11.55 5.34 10.59
CA PHE A 85 10.47 5.02 9.66
C PHE A 85 10.79 3.77 8.84
N THR A 86 9.80 2.90 8.68
CA THR A 86 9.89 1.69 7.86
C THR A 86 8.95 1.78 6.68
N LEU A 87 9.49 1.77 5.47
CA LEU A 87 8.70 1.58 4.25
C LEU A 87 8.24 0.12 4.15
N ARG A 88 6.95 -0.12 3.90
CA ARG A 88 6.38 -1.48 3.84
C ARG A 88 5.73 -1.76 2.51
N TYR A 89 5.89 -3.00 2.04
CA TYR A 89 5.09 -3.54 0.95
C TYR A 89 4.15 -4.62 1.50
N GLY A 90 2.90 -4.23 1.73
CA GLY A 90 1.96 -5.03 2.49
C GLY A 90 2.36 -5.12 3.96
N ALA A 91 2.55 -6.33 4.49
CA ALA A 91 2.87 -6.53 5.91
C ALA A 91 4.37 -6.40 6.22
N LYS A 92 5.25 -6.62 5.23
CA LYS A 92 6.70 -6.71 5.43
C LYS A 92 7.40 -5.35 5.21
N PRO A 93 8.40 -5.00 6.05
CA PRO A 93 9.39 -3.97 5.74
C PRO A 93 10.10 -4.24 4.42
N LEU A 94 10.41 -3.18 3.67
CA LEU A 94 11.33 -3.24 2.55
C LEU A 94 12.76 -3.04 3.02
N GLU A 95 13.67 -3.80 2.43
CA GLU A 95 15.12 -3.68 2.65
C GLU A 95 15.68 -2.68 1.62
N LEU A 96 16.01 -1.47 2.08
CA LEU A 96 16.45 -0.37 1.22
C LEU A 96 17.93 -0.48 0.85
N ALA A 97 18.70 -1.11 1.74
CA ALA A 97 20.07 -1.55 1.53
C ALA A 97 20.29 -2.83 2.35
N LYS A 98 21.38 -3.56 2.13
CA LYS A 98 21.63 -4.85 2.79
C LYS A 98 21.50 -4.75 4.32
N GLY A 99 20.51 -5.45 4.90
CA GLY A 99 20.17 -5.43 6.32
C GLY A 99 19.44 -4.19 6.83
N MET A 100 19.21 -3.18 5.99
CA MET A 100 18.67 -1.87 6.37
C MET A 100 17.21 -1.73 5.94
N THR A 101 16.31 -1.82 6.92
CA THR A 101 14.84 -1.74 6.72
C THR A 101 14.19 -0.51 7.33
N ALA A 102 14.99 0.38 7.90
CA ALA A 102 14.54 1.57 8.62
C ALA A 102 15.35 2.80 8.20
N ILE A 103 14.68 3.94 8.20
CA ILE A 103 15.23 5.26 7.91
C ILE A 103 15.23 6.03 9.21
N SER A 104 16.38 6.58 9.62
CA SER A 104 16.46 7.45 10.79
C SER A 104 15.76 8.78 10.51
N VAL A 105 15.01 9.26 11.50
CA VAL A 105 14.26 10.52 11.43
C VAL A 105 14.57 11.30 12.69
N GLU A 106 14.93 12.58 12.55
CA GLU A 106 15.31 13.42 13.69
C GLU A 106 14.18 13.55 14.72
N LYS A 107 12.97 13.86 14.24
CA LYS A 107 11.77 14.06 15.05
C LYS A 107 10.52 13.83 14.22
N LEU A 108 9.37 13.66 14.89
CA LEU A 108 8.15 13.27 14.20
C LEU A 108 7.67 14.32 13.20
N GLU A 109 7.94 15.59 13.45
CA GLU A 109 7.64 16.72 12.58
C GLU A 109 8.45 16.70 11.27
N ALA A 110 9.59 16.02 11.25
CA ALA A 110 10.41 15.85 10.05
C ALA A 110 9.96 14.66 9.18
N LEU A 111 9.18 13.73 9.74
CA LEU A 111 8.75 12.52 9.03
C LEU A 111 7.93 12.82 7.74
N PRO A 112 7.02 13.81 7.68
CA PRO A 112 6.31 14.14 6.44
C PRO A 112 7.25 14.49 5.27
N ALA A 113 8.38 15.18 5.54
CA ALA A 113 9.36 15.53 4.52
C ALA A 113 10.15 14.29 4.03
N VAL A 114 10.48 13.37 4.94
CA VAL A 114 11.07 12.07 4.58
C VAL A 114 10.12 11.27 3.69
N ILE A 115 8.82 11.26 4.01
CA ILE A 115 7.78 10.59 3.21
C ILE A 115 7.67 11.21 1.81
N ASP A 116 7.77 12.53 1.67
CA ASP A 116 7.73 13.20 0.36
C ASP A 116 8.95 12.84 -0.50
N THR A 117 10.13 12.76 0.10
CA THR A 117 11.35 12.29 -0.59
C THR A 117 11.18 10.83 -1.06
N LEU A 118 10.66 9.95 -0.20
CA LEU A 118 10.38 8.57 -0.58
C LEU A 118 9.34 8.46 -1.70
N THR A 119 8.32 9.31 -1.68
CA THR A 119 7.27 9.33 -2.72
C THR A 119 7.88 9.65 -4.07
N LYS A 120 8.74 10.67 -4.14
CA LYS A 120 9.48 11.02 -5.36
C LYS A 120 10.39 9.88 -5.85
N ALA A 121 11.11 9.21 -4.94
CA ALA A 121 11.95 8.07 -5.29
C ALA A 121 11.13 6.88 -5.83
N VAL A 122 9.94 6.62 -5.28
CA VAL A 122 9.00 5.62 -5.82
C VAL A 122 8.52 5.99 -7.22
N GLU A 123 8.12 7.24 -7.42
CA GLU A 123 7.62 7.72 -8.72
C GLU A 123 8.70 7.67 -9.81
N ALA A 124 9.93 8.03 -9.45
CA ALA A 124 11.12 7.89 -10.30
C ALA A 124 11.51 6.44 -10.59
N GLY A 125 10.95 5.47 -9.85
CA GLY A 125 11.21 4.04 -10.05
C GLY A 125 12.48 3.53 -9.39
N GLU A 126 13.10 4.30 -8.50
CA GLU A 126 14.35 3.91 -7.80
C GLU A 126 14.15 2.65 -6.95
N LEU A 127 12.92 2.42 -6.47
CA LEU A 127 12.58 1.28 -5.63
C LEU A 127 11.99 0.09 -6.41
N ASP A 128 11.94 0.14 -7.75
CA ASP A 128 11.32 -0.91 -8.56
C ASP A 128 11.93 -2.29 -8.32
N ALA A 129 13.26 -2.37 -8.19
CA ALA A 129 13.97 -3.62 -8.02
C ALA A 129 13.59 -4.31 -6.69
N VAL A 130 13.71 -3.58 -5.57
CA VAL A 130 13.37 -4.11 -4.24
C VAL A 130 11.88 -4.45 -4.14
N VAL A 131 11.00 -3.64 -4.73
CA VAL A 131 9.56 -3.87 -4.68
C VAL A 131 9.16 -5.08 -5.53
N THR A 132 9.82 -5.29 -6.68
CA THR A 132 9.56 -6.46 -7.51
C THR A 132 9.88 -7.74 -6.75
N VAL A 133 11.01 -7.79 -6.05
CA VAL A 133 11.38 -8.94 -5.19
C VAL A 133 10.34 -9.13 -4.08
N ALA A 134 9.98 -8.06 -3.36
CA ALA A 134 8.98 -8.10 -2.30
C ALA A 134 7.59 -8.54 -2.80
N ALA A 135 7.20 -8.16 -4.01
CA ALA A 135 5.95 -8.56 -4.63
C ALA A 135 5.92 -10.07 -4.94
N VAL A 136 7.02 -10.61 -5.48
CA VAL A 136 7.17 -12.05 -5.72
C VAL A 136 7.11 -12.83 -4.41
N GLU A 137 7.84 -12.39 -3.38
CA GLU A 137 7.77 -13.02 -2.06
C GLU A 137 6.36 -13.00 -1.46
N ARG A 138 5.67 -11.86 -1.56
CA ARG A 138 4.30 -11.73 -1.08
C ARG A 138 3.38 -12.72 -1.80
N GLN A 139 3.53 -12.87 -3.12
CA GLN A 139 2.74 -13.82 -3.89
C GLN A 139 3.02 -15.27 -3.47
N ARG A 140 4.29 -15.64 -3.27
CA ARG A 140 4.68 -16.98 -2.77
C ARG A 140 4.05 -17.30 -1.41
N ASN A 141 3.93 -16.29 -0.54
CA ASN A 141 3.35 -16.45 0.79
C ASN A 141 1.81 -16.41 0.81
N PHE A 142 1.18 -15.99 -0.29
CA PHE A 142 -0.27 -15.99 -0.41
C PHE A 142 -0.75 -17.40 -0.74
N LYS A 143 -0.86 -18.27 0.27
CA LYS A 143 -1.61 -19.52 0.14
C LYS A 143 -3.08 -19.15 -0.09
N ALA A 144 -3.66 -19.59 -1.20
CA ALA A 144 -5.11 -19.61 -1.34
C ALA A 144 -5.67 -20.42 -0.15
N LYS A 145 -6.61 -19.85 0.60
CA LYS A 145 -7.45 -20.67 1.47
C LYS A 145 -8.16 -21.66 0.55
N ALA A 146 -7.78 -22.93 0.63
CA ALA A 146 -8.57 -24.04 0.13
C ALA A 146 -9.90 -24.09 0.90
#